data_AF-A0A1V5MR22-F1
#
_entry.id   AF-A0A1V5MR22-F1
#
_cell.length_a   1.000
_cell.length_b   1.000
_cell.length_c   1.000
_cell.angle_alpha   90.00
_cell.angle_beta   90.00
_cell.angle_gamma   90.00
#
_symmetry.space_group_name_H-M   'P 1'
#
loop_
_entity.id
_entity.type
_entity.pdbx_description
1 polymer ?
#
loop_
_entity_poly.entity_id
_entity_poly.type
_entity_poly.pdbx_seq_one_letter_code
_entity_poly.pdbx_strand_id
1 'polypeptide(L)'
;MLAKLLWNPDLDGQKLIDEFLAGYYGPAAAALREYIELTHNAVEASGDWLGCFSGLDAKFLTFDLLNRGMEILKKAEQAVGSDPDLLPRVRVAELPILYVLIIRWDDMLYQAQQAKVSWPFAQAIDQVFEEFKVIAQQKNITRLMEWQEGYGVLEQAVQNAKTKQAEAEKEIW
;
A
#
# COMPACT_ATOMS: atom_id res chain seq x y z
N MET A 1 -3.47 -21.81 4.44
CA MET A 1 -4.51 -21.57 5.48
C MET A 1 -5.89 -22.05 5.04
N LEU A 2 -6.55 -21.44 4.05
CA LEU A 2 -7.93 -21.81 3.67
C LEU A 2 -8.09 -23.29 3.31
N ALA A 3 -7.14 -23.88 2.57
CA ALA A 3 -7.16 -25.32 2.28
C ALA A 3 -7.07 -26.20 3.55
N LYS A 4 -6.33 -25.76 4.59
CA LYS A 4 -6.26 -26.48 5.87
C LYS A 4 -7.58 -26.38 6.64
N LEU A 5 -8.24 -25.21 6.62
CA LEU A 5 -9.57 -25.02 7.25
C LEU A 5 -10.69 -25.76 6.49
N LEU A 6 -10.61 -25.86 5.16
CA LEU A 6 -11.52 -26.67 4.35
C LEU A 6 -11.41 -28.16 4.70
N TRP A 7 -10.20 -28.63 5.01
CA TRP A 7 -9.95 -30.00 5.44
C TRP A 7 -10.36 -30.24 6.90
N ASN A 8 -10.11 -29.27 7.78
CA ASN A 8 -10.49 -29.33 9.19
C ASN A 8 -10.89 -27.92 9.70
N PRO A 9 -12.19 -27.66 9.90
CA PRO A 9 -12.69 -26.35 10.32
C PRO A 9 -12.41 -26.04 11.81
N ASP A 10 -12.04 -27.03 12.62
CA ASP A 10 -11.74 -26.84 14.05
C ASP A 10 -10.32 -26.29 14.30
N LEU A 11 -9.55 -26.07 13.24
CA LEU A 11 -8.22 -25.47 13.36
C LEU A 11 -8.30 -23.99 13.73
N ASP A 12 -7.33 -23.55 14.52
CA ASP A 12 -7.18 -22.15 14.91
C ASP A 12 -6.70 -21.31 13.71
N GLY A 13 -7.60 -20.49 13.16
CA GLY A 13 -7.31 -19.62 12.03
C GLY A 13 -6.17 -18.64 12.28
N GLN A 14 -6.02 -18.13 13.51
CA GLN A 14 -4.96 -17.17 13.84
C GLN A 14 -3.58 -17.83 13.76
N LYS A 15 -3.45 -19.04 14.31
CA LYS A 15 -2.22 -19.83 14.19
C LYS A 15 -1.88 -20.17 12.75
N LEU A 16 -2.89 -20.40 11.90
CA LEU A 16 -2.67 -20.67 10.48
C LEU A 16 -2.22 -19.44 9.70
N ILE A 17 -2.66 -18.24 10.08
CA ILE A 17 -2.12 -16.97 9.55
C ILE A 17 -0.65 -16.87 9.94
N ASP A 18 -0.33 -17.06 11.22
CA ASP A 18 1.05 -16.92 11.71
C ASP A 18 2.00 -17.92 11.06
N GLU A 19 1.58 -19.19 10.93
CA GLU A 19 2.34 -20.22 10.21
C GLU A 19 2.60 -19.81 8.76
N PHE A 20 1.57 -19.29 8.06
CA PHE A 20 1.72 -18.84 6.69
C PHE A 20 2.67 -17.64 6.57
N LEU A 21 2.51 -16.63 7.43
CA LEU A 21 3.36 -15.44 7.41
C LEU A 21 4.82 -15.80 7.70
N ALA A 22 5.06 -16.65 8.71
CA ALA A 22 6.39 -17.15 9.02
C ALA A 22 7.02 -17.91 7.84
N GLY A 23 6.26 -18.80 7.20
CA GLY A 23 6.77 -19.59 6.07
C GLY A 23 6.97 -18.78 4.79
N TYR A 24 6.12 -17.79 4.52
CA TYR A 24 6.13 -17.03 3.26
C TYR A 24 6.98 -15.76 3.33
N TYR A 25 7.03 -15.07 4.48
CA TYR A 25 7.77 -13.81 4.66
C TYR A 25 9.00 -13.94 5.56
N GLY A 26 9.20 -15.08 6.23
CA GLY A 26 10.39 -15.32 7.05
C GLY A 26 10.55 -14.26 8.15
N PRO A 27 11.72 -13.59 8.26
CA PRO A 27 11.97 -12.55 9.27
C PRO A 27 10.95 -11.39 9.27
N ALA A 28 10.30 -11.11 8.14
CA ALA A 28 9.30 -10.04 8.04
C ALA A 28 7.91 -10.41 8.57
N ALA A 29 7.68 -11.67 8.96
CA ALA A 29 6.35 -12.17 9.31
C ALA A 29 5.62 -11.34 10.37
N ALA A 30 6.31 -10.93 11.44
CA ALA A 30 5.73 -10.13 12.51
C ALA A 30 5.30 -8.73 12.04
N ALA A 31 6.09 -8.08 11.19
CA ALA A 31 5.73 -6.78 10.63
C ALA A 31 4.55 -6.91 9.63
N LEU A 32 4.50 -7.95 8.79
CA LEU A 32 3.35 -8.17 7.91
C LEU A 32 2.07 -8.46 8.70
N ARG A 33 2.19 -9.18 9.82
CA ARG A 33 1.08 -9.40 10.75
C ARG A 33 0.54 -8.07 11.30
N GLU A 34 1.41 -7.20 11.77
CA GLU A 34 1.06 -5.87 12.28
C GLU A 34 0.38 -5.01 11.20
N TYR A 35 0.88 -5.05 9.96
CA TYR A 35 0.29 -4.31 8.84
C TYR A 35 -1.12 -4.81 8.48
N ILE A 36 -1.35 -6.13 8.50
CA ILE A 36 -2.67 -6.71 8.28
C ILE A 36 -3.64 -6.27 9.39
N GLU A 37 -3.21 -6.34 10.65
CA GLU A 37 -4.02 -5.92 11.79
C GLU A 37 -4.33 -4.42 11.77
N LEU A 38 -3.36 -3.57 11.42
CA LEU A 38 -3.57 -2.13 11.22
C LEU A 38 -4.69 -1.89 10.19
N THR A 39 -4.63 -2.57 9.06
CA THR A 39 -5.62 -2.41 7.98
C THR A 39 -7.00 -2.90 8.41
N HIS A 40 -7.09 -4.08 9.02
CA HIS A 40 -8.35 -4.65 9.50
C HIS A 40 -9.02 -3.74 10.55
N ASN A 41 -8.25 -3.28 11.53
CA ASN A 41 -8.75 -2.42 12.60
C ASN A 41 -9.24 -1.07 12.05
N ALA A 42 -8.54 -0.49 11.07
CA ALA A 42 -8.95 0.76 10.46
C ALA A 42 -10.26 0.63 9.68
N VAL A 43 -10.44 -0.49 8.96
CA VAL A 43 -11.70 -0.75 8.26
C VAL A 43 -12.83 -0.94 9.28
N GLU A 44 -12.63 -1.76 10.32
CA GLU A 44 -13.64 -1.98 11.36
C GLU A 44 -14.04 -0.67 12.07
N ALA A 45 -13.06 0.17 12.40
CA ALA A 45 -13.30 1.45 13.07
C ALA A 45 -13.97 2.51 12.16
N SER A 46 -13.75 2.43 10.84
CA SER A 46 -14.29 3.41 9.89
C SER A 46 -15.81 3.31 9.69
N GLY A 47 -16.39 2.14 9.98
CA GLY A 47 -17.77 1.81 9.64
C GLY A 47 -18.04 1.75 8.13
N ASP A 48 -16.99 1.64 7.31
CA ASP A 48 -17.13 1.45 5.86
C ASP A 48 -17.75 0.10 5.55
N TRP A 49 -18.63 0.07 4.54
CA TRP A 49 -19.18 -1.18 4.03
C TRP A 49 -18.16 -1.86 3.11
N LEU A 50 -17.62 -3.00 3.55
CA LEU A 50 -16.75 -3.85 2.74
C LEU A 50 -17.59 -4.74 1.80
N GLY A 51 -17.84 -4.23 0.59
CA GLY A 51 -18.32 -5.02 -0.55
C GLY A 51 -17.19 -5.68 -1.34
N CYS A 52 -17.49 -6.11 -2.57
CA CYS A 52 -16.46 -6.63 -3.49
C CYS A 52 -15.43 -5.57 -3.90
N PHE A 53 -15.80 -4.29 -3.80
CA PHE A 53 -14.96 -3.15 -4.15
C PHE A 53 -15.09 -2.07 -3.07
N SER A 54 -14.00 -1.35 -2.83
CA SER A 54 -14.00 -0.12 -2.05
C SER A 54 -13.60 1.04 -2.95
N GLY A 55 -14.30 2.15 -2.83
CA GLY A 55 -13.94 3.39 -3.52
C GLY A 55 -12.61 3.93 -3.00
N LEU A 56 -11.95 4.76 -3.81
CA LEU A 56 -10.74 5.46 -3.39
C LEU A 56 -11.02 6.45 -2.25
N ASP A 57 -12.28 6.87 -2.08
CA ASP A 57 -12.80 7.73 -1.03
C ASP A 57 -13.18 6.98 0.26
N ALA A 58 -12.88 5.68 0.37
CA ALA A 58 -13.10 4.91 1.59
C ALA A 58 -12.43 5.60 2.79
N LYS A 59 -13.18 5.68 3.90
CA LYS A 59 -12.79 6.44 5.10
C LYS A 59 -11.59 5.83 5.80
N PHE A 60 -11.39 4.52 5.70
CA PHE A 60 -10.20 3.87 6.28
C PHE A 60 -8.89 4.24 5.56
N LEU A 61 -8.95 4.70 4.30
CA LEU A 61 -7.79 5.11 3.50
C LEU A 61 -7.32 6.53 3.87
N THR A 62 -6.97 6.71 5.15
CA THR A 62 -6.42 7.96 5.68
C THR A 62 -4.91 8.04 5.48
N PHE A 63 -4.35 9.25 5.54
CA PHE A 63 -2.90 9.41 5.56
C PHE A 63 -2.24 8.71 6.76
N ASP A 64 -2.87 8.71 7.95
CA ASP A 64 -2.33 8.03 9.13
C ASP A 64 -2.15 6.52 8.90
N LEU A 65 -3.17 5.86 8.33
CA LEU A 65 -3.10 4.44 7.97
C LEU A 65 -1.96 4.17 6.97
N LEU A 66 -1.89 4.96 5.89
CA LEU A 66 -0.87 4.79 4.85
C LEU A 66 0.54 5.03 5.41
N ASN A 67 0.71 6.06 6.24
CA ASN A 67 1.98 6.41 6.89
C ASN A 67 2.45 5.28 7.80
N ARG A 68 1.61 4.86 8.75
CA ARG A 68 1.94 3.79 9.71
C ARG A 68 2.16 2.45 9.00
N GLY A 69 1.34 2.15 7.98
CA GLY A 69 1.51 0.96 7.16
C GLY A 69 2.86 0.95 6.46
N MET A 70 3.27 2.07 5.86
CA MET A 70 4.56 2.17 5.20
C MET A 70 5.72 2.04 6.19
N GLU A 71 5.64 2.64 7.38
CA GLU A 71 6.65 2.48 8.44
C GLU A 71 6.82 1.00 8.84
N ILE A 72 5.71 0.26 8.99
CA ILE A 72 5.74 -1.18 9.29
C ILE A 72 6.37 -1.96 8.13
N LEU A 73 6.00 -1.68 6.88
CA LEU A 73 6.53 -2.37 5.71
C LEU A 73 8.02 -2.07 5.47
N LYS A 74 8.51 -0.86 5.78
CA LYS A 74 9.95 -0.57 5.73
C LYS A 74 10.73 -1.33 6.80
N LYS A 75 10.16 -1.58 7.99
CA LYS A 75 10.77 -2.49 8.98
C LYS A 75 10.81 -3.93 8.46
N ALA A 76 9.74 -4.38 7.79
CA ALA A 76 9.72 -5.69 7.13
C ALA A 76 10.80 -5.79 6.04
N GLU A 77 10.95 -4.76 5.21
CA GLU A 77 11.95 -4.70 4.14
C GLU A 77 13.38 -4.79 4.73
N GLN A 78 13.64 -4.05 5.80
CA GLN A 78 14.91 -4.10 6.54
C GLN A 78 15.19 -5.48 7.13
N ALA A 79 14.16 -6.15 7.69
CA ALA A 79 14.32 -7.46 8.33
C ALA A 79 14.72 -8.57 7.34
N VAL A 80 14.25 -8.49 6.09
CA VAL A 80 14.62 -9.46 5.04
C VAL A 80 15.91 -9.08 4.30
N GLY A 81 16.34 -7.82 4.41
CA GLY A 81 17.58 -7.33 3.83
C GLY A 81 17.61 -7.52 2.31
N SER A 82 18.69 -8.10 1.79
CA SER A 82 18.88 -8.36 0.35
C SER A 82 18.52 -9.78 -0.07
N ASP A 83 17.72 -10.50 0.73
CA ASP A 83 17.27 -11.84 0.39
C ASP A 83 16.48 -11.81 -0.94
N PRO A 84 16.94 -12.51 -1.99
CA PRO A 84 16.37 -12.39 -3.33
C PRO A 84 14.96 -12.98 -3.45
N ASP A 85 14.55 -13.85 -2.53
CA ASP A 85 13.24 -14.48 -2.54
C ASP A 85 12.23 -13.72 -1.69
N LEU A 86 12.67 -13.20 -0.53
CA LEU A 86 11.80 -12.53 0.43
C LEU A 86 11.61 -11.05 0.16
N LEU A 87 12.68 -10.32 -0.21
CA LEU A 87 12.60 -8.88 -0.47
C LEU A 87 11.53 -8.52 -1.50
N PRO A 88 11.43 -9.22 -2.65
CA PRO A 88 10.39 -8.91 -3.63
C PRO A 88 8.96 -9.24 -3.15
N ARG A 89 8.78 -10.10 -2.13
CA ARG A 89 7.45 -10.38 -1.54
C ARG A 89 7.01 -9.23 -0.65
N VAL A 90 7.93 -8.72 0.17
CA VAL A 90 7.66 -7.59 1.06
C VAL A 90 7.34 -6.34 0.26
N ARG A 91 8.16 -6.02 -0.76
CA ARG A 91 7.92 -4.83 -1.60
C ARG A 91 6.56 -4.85 -2.31
N VAL A 92 6.05 -6.02 -2.70
CA VAL A 92 4.70 -6.12 -3.28
C VAL A 92 3.62 -5.68 -2.31
N ALA A 93 3.80 -5.90 -1.00
CA ALA A 93 2.85 -5.46 0.02
C ALA A 93 2.77 -3.93 0.15
N GLU A 94 3.76 -3.18 -0.37
CA GLU A 94 3.78 -1.71 -0.41
C GLU A 94 2.89 -1.16 -1.52
N LEU A 95 2.65 -1.92 -2.60
CA LEU A 95 1.93 -1.45 -3.78
C LEU A 95 0.53 -0.86 -3.47
N PRO A 96 -0.31 -1.42 -2.60
CA PRO A 96 -1.60 -0.83 -2.26
C PRO A 96 -1.47 0.56 -1.63
N ILE A 97 -0.46 0.78 -0.77
CA ILE A 97 -0.21 2.08 -0.14
C ILE A 97 0.23 3.09 -1.19
N LEU A 98 1.22 2.72 -2.01
CA LEU A 98 1.75 3.58 -3.07
C LEU A 98 0.66 3.94 -4.08
N TYR A 99 -0.21 2.99 -4.44
CA TYR A 99 -1.33 3.22 -5.34
C TYR A 99 -2.28 4.31 -4.81
N VAL A 100 -2.75 4.18 -3.57
CA VAL A 100 -3.65 5.16 -2.95
C VAL A 100 -2.96 6.52 -2.81
N LEU A 101 -1.68 6.53 -2.42
CA LEU A 101 -0.88 7.74 -2.29
C LEU A 101 -0.78 8.51 -3.61
N ILE A 102 -0.50 7.83 -4.73
CA ILE A 102 -0.42 8.48 -6.05
C ILE A 102 -1.78 9.01 -6.49
N ILE A 103 -2.84 8.20 -6.35
CA ILE A 103 -4.18 8.57 -6.80
C ILE A 103 -4.75 9.75 -5.98
N ARG A 104 -4.46 9.81 -4.68
CA ARG A 104 -4.94 10.85 -3.75
C ARG A 104 -3.85 11.82 -3.31
N TRP A 105 -2.84 12.05 -4.16
CA TRP A 105 -1.63 12.80 -3.81
C TRP A 105 -1.88 14.12 -3.07
N ASP A 106 -2.69 15.00 -3.66
CA ASP A 106 -2.97 16.34 -3.09
C ASP A 106 -3.65 16.25 -1.71
N ASP A 107 -4.58 15.31 -1.55
CA ASP A 107 -5.30 15.07 -0.30
C ASP A 107 -4.37 14.46 0.77
N MET A 108 -3.48 13.54 0.39
CA MET A 108 -2.49 12.97 1.30
C MET A 108 -1.49 14.01 1.79
N LEU A 109 -0.99 14.87 0.88
CA LEU A 109 -0.13 15.99 1.28
C LEU A 109 -0.85 16.95 2.24
N TYR A 110 -2.10 17.30 1.95
CA TYR A 110 -2.90 18.14 2.83
C TYR A 110 -3.06 17.52 4.22
N GLN A 111 -3.44 16.25 4.31
CA GLN A 111 -3.60 15.54 5.59
C GLN A 111 -2.27 15.46 6.36
N ALA A 112 -1.16 15.17 5.68
CA ALA A 112 0.17 15.13 6.29
C ALA A 112 0.58 16.47 6.90
N GLN A 113 0.33 17.58 6.18
CA GLN A 113 0.60 18.94 6.66
C GLN A 113 -0.24 19.29 7.89
N GLN A 114 -1.53 18.92 7.91
CA GLN A 114 -2.40 19.15 9.06
C GLN A 114 -1.96 18.35 10.29
N ALA A 115 -1.58 17.09 10.09
CA ALA A 115 -1.14 16.20 11.15
C ALA A 115 0.26 16.52 11.70
N LYS A 116 1.08 17.30 10.97
CA LYS A 116 2.47 17.65 11.33
C LYS A 116 3.35 16.41 11.62
N VAL A 117 3.11 15.34 10.89
CA VAL A 117 3.87 14.08 11.00
C VAL A 117 4.91 13.97 9.88
N SER A 118 5.85 13.04 10.02
CA SER A 118 6.85 12.77 8.98
C SER A 118 6.20 12.24 7.70
N TRP A 119 6.81 12.57 6.56
CA TRP A 119 6.45 12.03 5.25
C TRP A 119 7.45 10.93 4.87
N PRO A 120 7.09 9.63 4.98
CA PRO A 120 8.01 8.51 4.77
C PRO A 120 8.15 8.12 3.29
N PHE A 121 7.50 8.85 2.38
CA PHE A 121 7.50 8.59 0.95
C PHE A 121 8.47 9.52 0.21
N ALA A 122 8.66 9.29 -1.09
CA ALA A 122 9.38 10.25 -1.92
C ALA A 122 8.66 11.60 -1.96
N GLN A 123 9.41 12.69 -2.11
CA GLN A 123 8.88 14.06 -2.04
C GLN A 123 8.12 14.47 -3.30
N ALA A 124 8.37 13.80 -4.43
CA ALA A 124 7.73 14.06 -5.70
C ALA A 124 6.90 12.86 -6.16
N ILE A 125 5.70 13.13 -6.68
CA ILE A 125 4.73 12.10 -7.08
C ILE A 125 5.28 11.18 -8.20
N ASP A 126 6.13 11.70 -9.08
CA ASP A 126 6.76 10.91 -10.12
C ASP A 126 7.78 9.91 -9.55
N GLN A 127 8.54 10.28 -8.52
CA GLN A 127 9.43 9.34 -7.82
C GLN A 127 8.64 8.21 -7.14
N VAL A 128 7.51 8.52 -6.51
CA VAL A 128 6.61 7.50 -5.94
C VAL A 128 6.06 6.58 -7.04
N PHE A 129 5.68 7.14 -8.19
CA PHE A 129 5.23 6.36 -9.34
C PHE A 129 6.34 5.48 -9.94
N GLU A 130 7.58 5.96 -10.02
CA GLU A 130 8.71 5.12 -10.44
C GLU A 130 8.95 3.96 -9.46
N GLU A 131 8.90 4.20 -8.14
CA GLU A 131 9.01 3.15 -7.12
C GLU A 131 7.91 2.09 -7.32
N PHE A 132 6.65 2.52 -7.47
CA PHE A 132 5.53 1.64 -7.78
C PHE A 132 5.79 0.79 -9.03
N LYS A 133 6.21 1.42 -10.14
CA LYS A 133 6.45 0.73 -11.41
C LYS A 133 7.55 -0.31 -11.31
N VAL A 134 8.66 0.01 -10.65
CA VAL A 134 9.79 -0.92 -10.49
C VAL A 134 9.34 -2.19 -9.78
N ILE A 135 8.60 -2.04 -8.67
CA ILE A 135 8.08 -3.18 -7.91
C ILE A 135 7.08 -4.00 -8.75
N ALA A 136 6.15 -3.32 -9.41
CA ALA A 136 5.11 -3.96 -10.23
C ALA A 136 5.72 -4.75 -11.42
N GLN A 137 6.66 -4.15 -12.14
CA GLN A 137 7.36 -4.78 -13.25
C GLN A 137 8.20 -5.98 -12.82
N GLN A 138 8.87 -5.91 -11.66
CA GLN A 138 9.65 -7.03 -11.11
C GLN A 138 8.79 -8.29 -10.89
N LYS A 139 7.48 -8.13 -10.66
CA LYS A 139 6.52 -9.23 -10.51
C LYS A 139 5.65 -9.47 -11.74
N ASN A 140 5.99 -8.88 -12.89
CA ASN A 140 5.23 -8.98 -14.13
C ASN A 140 3.76 -8.55 -13.99
N ILE A 141 3.49 -7.59 -13.10
CA ILE A 141 2.18 -6.96 -13.03
C ILE A 141 2.06 -6.05 -14.25
N THR A 142 1.23 -6.45 -15.21
CA THR A 142 1.08 -5.72 -16.49
C THR A 142 -0.20 -4.90 -16.57
N ARG A 143 -1.10 -5.03 -15.58
CA ARG A 143 -2.44 -4.43 -15.57
C ARG A 143 -2.81 -4.03 -14.15
N LEU A 144 -3.34 -2.81 -13.97
CA LEU A 144 -4.00 -2.37 -12.74
C LEU A 144 -5.52 -2.56 -12.77
N MET A 145 -6.07 -2.67 -13.98
CA MET A 145 -7.48 -2.89 -14.24
C MET A 145 -7.60 -3.96 -15.32
N GLU A 146 -8.63 -4.80 -15.22
CA GLU A 146 -8.81 -6.02 -16.05
C GLU A 146 -8.64 -5.76 -17.56
N TRP A 147 -9.14 -4.62 -18.04
CA TRP A 147 -9.25 -4.32 -19.47
C TRP A 147 -8.17 -3.37 -20.01
N GLN A 148 -7.22 -2.93 -19.18
CA GLN A 148 -6.23 -1.93 -19.57
C GLN A 148 -4.81 -2.40 -19.25
N GLU A 149 -3.97 -2.45 -20.29
CA GLU A 149 -2.54 -2.70 -20.15
C GLU A 149 -1.79 -1.46 -19.67
N GLY A 150 -0.77 -1.70 -18.85
CA GLY A 150 0.06 -0.67 -18.23
C GLY A 150 -0.59 -0.05 -16.99
N TYR A 151 -0.12 1.17 -16.69
CA TYR A 151 -0.41 1.88 -15.45
C TYR A 151 -1.13 3.21 -15.71
N GLY A 152 -1.87 3.32 -16.81
CA GLY A 152 -2.40 4.59 -17.32
C GLY A 152 -3.20 5.42 -16.32
N VAL A 153 -3.90 4.78 -15.38
CA VAL A 153 -4.61 5.48 -14.29
C VAL A 153 -3.64 6.25 -13.38
N LEU A 154 -2.46 5.68 -13.08
CA LEU A 154 -1.42 6.33 -12.29
C LEU A 154 -0.67 7.38 -13.10
N GLU A 155 -0.41 7.12 -14.38
CA GLU A 155 0.21 8.09 -15.28
C GLU A 155 -0.64 9.36 -15.40
N GLN A 156 -1.96 9.20 -15.55
CA GLN A 156 -2.90 10.31 -15.56
C GLN A 156 -2.93 11.05 -14.23
N ALA A 157 -2.88 10.33 -13.09
CA ALA A 157 -2.82 10.96 -11.77
C ALA A 157 -1.55 11.81 -11.59
N VAL A 158 -0.40 11.29 -12.01
CA VAL A 158 0.88 12.02 -12.03
C VAL A 158 0.79 13.26 -12.90
N GLN A 159 0.24 13.15 -14.11
CA GLN A 159 0.09 14.27 -15.02
C GLN A 159 -0.84 15.34 -14.44
N ASN A 160 -1.97 14.94 -13.85
CA ASN A 160 -2.93 15.86 -13.25
C ASN A 160 -2.32 16.62 -12.07
N ALA A 161 -1.60 15.93 -11.18
CA ALA A 161 -0.94 16.56 -10.03
C ALA A 161 0.12 17.59 -10.48
N LYS A 162 0.94 17.26 -11.48
CA LYS A 162 1.95 18.17 -12.05
C LYS A 162 1.32 19.40 -12.72
N THR A 163 0.22 19.22 -13.46
CA THR A 163 -0.50 20.35 -14.07
C THR A 163 -1.01 21.33 -13.01
N LYS A 164 -1.65 20.83 -11.95
CA LYS A 164 -2.14 21.68 -10.85
C LYS A 164 -1.01 22.42 -10.13
N GLN A 165 0.12 21.77 -9.89
CA GLN A 165 1.30 22.41 -9.29
C GLN A 165 1.79 23.56 -10.15
N ALA A 166 1.90 23.37 -11.48
CA ALA A 166 2.31 24.41 -12.41
C ALA A 166 1.30 25.56 -12.53
N GLU A 167 0.01 25.29 -12.36
CA GLU A 167 -1.04 26.33 -12.33
C GLU A 167 -0.96 27.16 -11.06
N ALA A 168 -0.83 26.52 -9.89
CA ALA A 168 -0.67 27.20 -8.61
C ALA A 168 0.59 28.11 -8.58
N GLU A 169 1.69 27.66 -9.19
CA GLU A 169 2.91 28.48 -9.32
C GLU A 169 2.72 29.71 -10.21
N LYS A 170 1.83 29.66 -11.20
CA LYS A 170 1.52 30.80 -12.07
C LYS A 170 0.63 31.84 -11.41
N GLU A 171 -0.24 31.45 -10.48
CA GLU A 171 -1.13 32.37 -9.75
C GLU A 171 -0.41 33.19 -8.67
N ILE A 172 0.85 32.84 -8.36
CA ILE A 172 1.70 33.54 -7.38
C ILE A 172 2.44 34.74 -8.03
N TRP A 173 2.33 34.92 -9.35
CA TRP A 173 2.92 36.03 -10.12
C TRP A 173 1.87 36.82 -10.90
#